data_AF-A0A662KNP2-F1
#
_entry.id   AF-A0A662KNP2-F1
#
_cell.length_a   1.000
_cell.length_b   1.000
_cell.length_c   1.000
_cell.angle_alpha   90.00
_cell.angle_beta   90.00
_cell.angle_gamma   90.00
#
_symmetry.space_group_name_H-M   'P 1'
#
loop_
_entity.id
_entity.type
_entity.pdbx_description
1 polymer ?
#
loop_
_entity_poly.entity_id
_entity_poly.type
_entity_poly.pdbx_seq_one_letter_code
_entity_poly.pdbx_strand_id
1 'polypeptide(L)'
;MHSNIEKLYASIDDLFSKEEFLKEIEKRKKEVDGLLDDESIALLILDEMGRHKKHITAISDLKENEECTVFGKVIAIDKPVEFSRQNGSKGRVVNLSIKDNTGCCTLVLWDDDVDLVGDAIQIGTMVKV
;
A
#
# COMPACT_ATOMS: atom_id res chain seq x y z
N MET A 1 17.80 -3.94 23.60
CA MET A 1 17.56 -4.23 22.17
C MET A 1 16.15 -4.81 21.92
N HIS A 2 15.09 -4.31 22.57
CA HIS A 2 13.70 -4.79 22.35
C HIS A 2 12.75 -3.67 21.83
N SER A 3 13.29 -2.49 21.48
CA SER A 3 12.48 -1.28 21.28
C SER A 3 11.87 -1.12 19.88
N ASN A 4 12.32 -1.86 18.87
CA ASN A 4 11.88 -1.63 17.48
C ASN A 4 10.78 -2.60 17.02
N ILE A 5 10.90 -3.89 17.34
CA ILE A 5 9.88 -4.89 16.95
C ILE A 5 8.52 -4.58 17.58
N GLU A 6 8.47 -4.09 18.83
CA GLU A 6 7.18 -3.72 19.45
C GLU A 6 6.49 -2.57 18.72
N LYS A 7 7.26 -1.60 18.22
CA LYS A 7 6.72 -0.49 17.42
C LYS A 7 6.23 -0.99 16.05
N LEU A 8 6.94 -1.92 15.44
CA LEU A 8 6.54 -2.55 14.18
C LEU A 8 5.25 -3.36 14.36
N TYR A 9 5.17 -4.15 15.43
CA TYR A 9 3.97 -4.93 15.76
C TYR A 9 2.72 -4.04 15.97
N ALA A 10 2.86 -2.87 16.58
CA ALA A 10 1.75 -1.94 16.75
C ALA A 10 1.11 -1.45 15.42
N SER A 11 1.71 -1.73 14.26
CA SER A 11 1.14 -1.40 12.95
C SER A 11 0.24 -2.52 12.37
N ILE A 12 0.22 -3.69 12.99
CA ILE A 12 -0.44 -4.93 12.56
C ILE A 12 -1.12 -5.67 13.73
N ASP A 13 -1.29 -4.99 14.87
CA ASP A 13 -1.86 -5.58 16.09
C ASP A 13 -3.34 -5.96 15.93
N ASP A 14 -3.99 -5.42 14.90
CA ASP A 14 -5.34 -5.74 14.45
C ASP A 14 -5.42 -6.98 13.55
N LEU A 15 -4.30 -7.47 13.01
CA LEU A 15 -4.28 -8.60 12.06
C LEU A 15 -3.94 -9.94 12.74
N PHE A 16 -3.04 -9.95 13.72
CA PHE A 16 -2.65 -11.16 14.46
C PHE A 16 -2.00 -10.82 15.80
N SER A 17 -1.87 -11.84 16.65
CA SER A 17 -1.26 -11.70 17.96
C SER A 17 0.25 -11.47 17.87
N LYS A 18 0.83 -10.84 18.91
CA LYS A 18 2.28 -10.63 19.02
C LYS A 18 3.05 -11.95 18.93
N GLU A 19 2.49 -13.01 19.50
CA GLU A 19 3.12 -14.35 19.48
C GLU A 19 3.18 -14.92 18.07
N GLU A 20 2.11 -14.79 17.28
CA GLU A 20 2.08 -15.21 15.87
C GLU A 20 3.07 -14.40 15.03
N PHE A 21 3.14 -13.09 15.23
CA PHE A 21 4.10 -12.24 14.53
C PHE A 21 5.56 -12.66 14.80
N LEU A 22 5.91 -12.91 16.06
CA LEU A 22 7.25 -13.35 16.43
C LEU A 22 7.57 -14.75 15.88
N LYS A 23 6.59 -15.66 15.86
CA LYS A 23 6.75 -16.99 15.26
C LYS A 23 7.02 -16.90 13.75
N GLU A 24 6.32 -16.02 13.04
CA GLU A 24 6.53 -15.81 11.61
C GLU A 24 7.91 -15.20 11.32
N ILE A 25 8.37 -14.25 12.13
CA ILE A 25 9.73 -13.70 12.02
C ILE A 25 10.79 -14.81 12.17
N GLU A 26 10.69 -15.61 13.23
CA GLU A 26 11.63 -16.71 13.50
C GLU A 26 11.62 -17.78 12.41
N LYS A 27 10.45 -18.07 11.85
CA LYS A 27 10.31 -19.00 10.73
C LYS A 27 11.05 -18.47 9.50
N ARG A 28 10.77 -17.24 9.06
CA ARG A 28 11.41 -16.65 7.87
C ARG A 28 12.90 -16.45 8.06
N LYS A 29 13.36 -16.13 9.27
CA LYS A 29 14.79 -16.03 9.60
C LYS A 29 15.54 -17.32 9.33
N LYS A 30 14.93 -18.47 9.62
CA LYS A 30 15.50 -19.79 9.30
C LYS A 30 15.47 -20.08 7.81
N GLU A 31 14.43 -19.67 7.10
CA GLU A 31 14.31 -19.86 5.65
C GLU A 31 15.39 -19.09 4.87
N VAL A 32 15.78 -17.90 5.35
CA VAL A 32 16.86 -17.10 4.76
C VAL A 32 18.22 -17.32 5.43
N ASP A 33 18.39 -18.39 6.20
CA ASP A 33 19.63 -18.76 6.91
C ASP A 33 20.27 -17.61 7.73
N GLY A 34 19.43 -16.79 8.37
CA GLY A 34 19.87 -15.67 9.19
C GLY A 34 20.51 -14.51 8.41
N LEU A 35 20.38 -14.47 7.08
CA LEU A 35 20.86 -13.35 6.25
C LEU A 35 20.20 -12.02 6.61
N LEU A 36 18.97 -12.06 7.12
CA LEU A 36 18.22 -10.90 7.57
C LEU A 36 18.03 -10.96 9.10
N ASP A 37 18.14 -9.80 9.73
CA ASP A 37 17.79 -9.63 11.13
C ASP A 37 16.27 -9.54 11.33
N ASP A 38 15.85 -9.65 12.59
CA ASP A 38 14.42 -9.68 12.97
C ASP A 38 13.68 -8.40 12.58
N GLU A 39 14.34 -7.24 12.59
CA GLU A 39 13.73 -5.97 12.18
C GLU A 39 13.49 -5.96 10.67
N SER A 40 14.47 -6.40 9.88
CA SER A 40 14.35 -6.49 8.43
C SER A 40 13.23 -7.45 8.02
N ILE A 41 13.11 -8.61 8.66
CA ILE A 41 12.04 -9.58 8.41
C ILE A 41 10.68 -9.01 8.84
N ALA A 42 10.62 -8.35 10.00
CA ALA A 42 9.41 -7.67 10.46
C ALA A 42 8.94 -6.61 9.45
N LEU A 43 9.85 -5.82 8.87
CA LEU A 43 9.51 -4.83 7.85
C LEU A 43 8.96 -5.47 6.57
N LEU A 44 9.52 -6.61 6.13
CA LEU A 44 8.98 -7.36 4.99
C LEU A 44 7.55 -7.83 5.24
N ILE A 45 7.28 -8.39 6.42
CA ILE A 45 5.91 -8.81 6.80
C ILE A 45 4.96 -7.62 6.82
N LEU A 46 5.38 -6.48 7.37
CA LEU A 46 4.56 -5.27 7.36
C LEU A 46 4.29 -4.78 5.93
N ASP A 47 5.25 -4.92 5.03
CA ASP A 47 5.11 -4.46 3.65
C ASP A 47 4.13 -5.34 2.87
N GLU A 48 4.24 -6.67 2.99
CA GLU A 48 3.28 -7.65 2.47
C GLU A 48 1.84 -7.39 2.95
N MET A 49 1.70 -6.81 4.14
CA MET A 49 0.39 -6.48 4.72
C MET A 49 -0.07 -5.05 4.42
N GLY A 50 0.69 -4.29 3.64
CA GLY A 50 0.39 -2.89 3.34
C GLY A 50 0.50 -1.96 4.56
N ARG A 51 1.11 -2.41 5.66
CA ARG A 51 1.27 -1.66 6.93
C ARG A 51 2.64 -1.03 7.09
N HIS A 52 3.58 -1.32 6.19
CA HIS A 52 4.86 -0.63 6.16
C HIS A 52 4.66 0.85 5.84
N LYS A 53 5.00 1.71 6.81
CA LYS A 53 4.89 3.19 6.74
C LYS A 53 6.24 3.89 6.63
N LYS A 54 7.36 3.16 6.49
CA LYS A 54 8.64 3.81 6.15
C LYS A 54 8.66 4.11 4.64
N HIS A 55 9.41 5.15 4.25
CA HIS A 55 9.56 5.59 2.86
C HIS A 55 8.28 6.12 2.19
N ILE A 56 7.35 6.69 2.97
CA ILE A 56 6.22 7.43 2.40
C ILE A 56 6.74 8.72 1.77
N THR A 57 6.52 8.86 0.47
CA THR A 57 6.82 10.06 -0.29
C THR A 57 5.63 11.00 -0.22
N ALA A 58 5.90 12.25 0.13
CA ALA A 58 4.90 13.31 0.11
C ALA A 58 4.40 13.54 -1.33
N ILE A 59 3.10 13.78 -1.50
CA ILE A 59 2.52 14.01 -2.83
C ILE A 59 3.19 15.20 -3.53
N SER A 60 3.59 16.24 -2.81
CA SER A 60 4.31 17.39 -3.38
C SER A 60 5.69 17.04 -3.95
N ASP A 61 6.28 15.94 -3.50
CA ASP A 61 7.67 15.58 -3.78
C ASP A 61 7.77 14.47 -4.84
N LEU A 62 6.63 14.05 -5.40
CA LEU A 62 6.58 13.04 -6.46
C LEU A 62 7.33 13.50 -7.70
N LYS A 63 8.15 12.59 -8.24
CA LYS A 63 8.92 12.81 -9.46
C LYS A 63 8.71 11.67 -10.42
N GLU A 64 8.82 11.99 -11.70
CA GLU A 64 8.76 11.00 -12.76
C GLU A 64 9.93 10.01 -12.64
N ASN A 65 9.66 8.73 -12.91
CA ASN A 65 10.65 7.65 -12.91
C ASN A 65 11.31 7.35 -11.56
N GLU A 66 10.70 7.73 -10.43
CA GLU A 66 11.13 7.31 -9.09
C GLU A 66 10.14 6.29 -8.51
N GLU A 67 10.68 5.24 -7.88
CA GLU A 67 9.88 4.36 -7.03
C GLU A 67 9.51 5.10 -5.75
N CYS A 68 8.21 5.13 -5.45
CA CYS A 68 7.70 5.80 -4.27
C CYS A 68 6.52 5.03 -3.69
N THR A 69 6.25 5.29 -2.42
CA THR A 69 5.02 4.86 -1.76
C THR A 69 4.28 6.10 -1.29
N VAL A 70 3.02 6.23 -1.63
CA VAL A 70 2.18 7.37 -1.27
C VAL A 70 1.06 6.91 -0.35
N PHE A 71 0.82 7.70 0.70
CA PHE A 71 -0.39 7.57 1.51
C PHE A 71 -1.26 8.81 1.32
N GLY A 72 -2.47 8.61 0.78
CA GLY A 72 -3.39 9.70 0.49
C GLY A 72 -4.82 9.35 0.89
N LYS A 73 -5.61 10.38 1.21
CA LYS A 73 -7.05 10.25 1.36
C LYS A 73 -7.72 10.52 0.02
N VAL A 74 -8.63 9.64 -0.40
CA VAL A 74 -9.45 9.86 -1.59
C VAL A 74 -10.42 11.00 -1.31
N ILE A 75 -10.34 12.08 -2.09
CA ILE A 75 -11.20 13.27 -1.96
C ILE A 75 -12.24 13.41 -3.06
N ALA A 76 -12.01 12.77 -4.22
CA ALA A 76 -12.96 12.73 -5.32
C ALA A 76 -12.75 11.46 -6.16
N ILE A 77 -13.82 10.99 -6.78
CA ILE A 77 -13.84 9.83 -7.66
C ILE A 77 -14.64 10.23 -8.90
N ASP A 78 -14.02 10.14 -10.07
CA ASP A 78 -14.69 10.41 -11.34
C ASP A 78 -15.56 9.24 -11.77
N LYS A 79 -16.39 9.44 -12.79
CA LYS A 79 -17.16 8.33 -13.39
C LYS A 79 -16.23 7.42 -14.19
N PRO A 80 -16.33 6.08 -14.03
CA PRO A 80 -15.60 5.15 -14.89
C PRO A 80 -15.91 5.36 -16.37
N VAL A 81 -14.88 5.25 -17.21
CA VAL A 81 -14.98 5.35 -18.66
C VAL A 81 -14.60 4.01 -19.28
N GLU A 82 -15.45 3.49 -20.17
CA GLU A 82 -15.14 2.31 -20.98
C GLU A 82 -14.66 2.72 -22.37
N PHE A 83 -13.71 1.97 -22.94
CA PHE A 83 -13.18 2.18 -24.28
C PHE A 83 -12.85 0.87 -24.98
N SER A 84 -12.79 0.88 -26.31
CA SER A 84 -12.36 -0.26 -27.13
C SER A 84 -10.87 -0.15 -27.46
N ARG A 85 -10.13 -1.26 -27.29
CA ARG A 85 -8.72 -1.37 -27.67
C ARG A 85 -8.57 -1.76 -29.14
N GLN A 86 -7.38 -1.55 -29.68
CA GLN A 86 -7.05 -1.91 -31.07
C GLN A 86 -7.19 -3.42 -31.36
N ASN A 87 -6.99 -4.26 -30.34
CA ASN A 87 -7.16 -5.72 -30.43
C ASN A 87 -8.62 -6.18 -30.26
N GLY A 88 -9.58 -5.24 -30.14
CA GLY A 88 -11.00 -5.54 -29.97
C GLY A 88 -11.44 -5.84 -28.54
N SER A 89 -10.54 -5.89 -27.56
CA SER A 89 -10.94 -6.01 -26.16
C SER A 89 -11.45 -4.68 -25.61
N LYS A 90 -12.27 -4.74 -24.56
CA LYS A 90 -12.71 -3.54 -23.81
C LYS A 90 -11.69 -3.21 -22.74
N GLY A 91 -11.46 -1.93 -22.51
CA GLY A 91 -10.73 -1.41 -21.36
C GLY A 91 -11.60 -0.47 -20.54
N ARG A 92 -11.25 -0.32 -19.27
CA ARG A 92 -11.92 0.60 -18.35
C ARG A 92 -10.89 1.45 -17.63
N VAL A 93 -11.26 2.67 -17.26
CA VAL A 93 -10.42 3.56 -16.47
C VAL A 93 -11.27 4.42 -15.53
N VAL A 94 -10.76 4.69 -14.33
CA VAL A 94 -11.34 5.68 -13.41
C VAL A 94 -10.23 6.48 -12.75
N ASN A 95 -10.45 7.80 -12.63
CA ASN A 95 -9.54 8.71 -11.98
C ASN A 95 -10.01 8.99 -10.55
N LEU A 96 -9.10 8.89 -9.60
CA LEU A 96 -9.30 9.23 -8.20
C LEU A 96 -8.41 10.41 -7.85
N SER A 97 -8.96 11.45 -7.21
CA SER A 97 -8.13 12.49 -6.60
C SER A 97 -7.75 12.07 -5.19
N ILE A 98 -6.44 11.94 -4.93
CA ILE A 98 -5.91 11.62 -3.61
C ILE A 98 -5.12 12.81 -3.05
N LYS A 99 -5.25 13.03 -1.74
CA LYS A 99 -4.66 14.17 -1.06
C LYS A 99 -3.99 13.77 0.26
N ASP A 100 -2.84 14.36 0.53
CA ASP A 100 -2.18 14.34 1.83
C ASP A 100 -2.06 15.78 2.38
N ASN A 101 -1.22 15.99 3.39
CA ASN A 101 -0.96 17.31 3.96
C ASN A 101 -0.06 18.20 3.09
N THR A 102 0.58 17.65 2.06
CA THR A 102 1.57 18.32 1.21
C THR A 102 1.00 18.71 -0.15
N GLY A 103 0.07 17.92 -0.70
CA GLY A 103 -0.42 18.11 -2.06
C GLY A 103 -1.60 17.22 -2.41
N CYS A 104 -1.98 17.29 -3.69
CA CYS A 104 -3.02 16.47 -4.29
C CYS A 104 -2.52 15.95 -5.64
N CYS A 105 -2.78 14.69 -5.95
CA CYS A 105 -2.48 14.11 -7.25
C CYS A 105 -3.62 13.17 -7.71
N THR A 106 -3.52 12.70 -8.95
CA THR A 106 -4.49 11.78 -9.55
C THR A 106 -3.92 10.36 -9.51
N LEU A 107 -4.67 9.46 -8.89
CA LEU A 107 -4.46 8.01 -8.97
C LEU A 107 -5.39 7.45 -10.04
N VAL A 108 -4.85 6.73 -11.02
CA VAL A 108 -5.60 6.17 -12.14
C VAL A 108 -5.70 4.66 -11.98
N LEU A 109 -6.91 4.13 -11.90
CA LEU A 109 -7.17 2.69 -11.84
C LEU A 109 -7.61 2.19 -13.22
N TRP A 110 -7.06 1.06 -13.64
CA TRP A 110 -7.28 0.49 -14.97
C TRP A 110 -7.95 -0.88 -14.88
N ASP A 111 -8.78 -1.20 -15.88
CA ASP A 111 -9.38 -2.52 -16.09
C ASP A 111 -10.08 -3.10 -14.86
N ASP A 112 -9.50 -4.13 -14.24
CA ASP A 112 -10.08 -4.84 -13.09
C ASP A 112 -9.96 -4.01 -11.81
N ASP A 113 -8.95 -3.12 -11.71
CA ASP A 113 -8.79 -2.22 -10.56
C ASP A 113 -9.95 -1.21 -10.46
N VAL A 114 -10.66 -0.96 -11.56
CA VAL A 114 -11.87 -0.11 -11.55
C VAL A 114 -12.93 -0.68 -10.61
N ASP A 115 -13.01 -2.01 -10.46
CA ASP A 115 -14.00 -2.65 -9.58
C ASP A 115 -13.69 -2.44 -8.09
N LEU A 116 -12.50 -1.96 -7.73
CA LEU A 116 -12.20 -1.55 -6.35
C LEU A 116 -13.04 -0.35 -5.90
N VAL A 117 -13.51 0.48 -6.84
CA VAL A 117 -14.35 1.64 -6.56
C VAL A 117 -15.75 1.20 -6.20
N GLY A 118 -16.25 1.65 -5.05
CA GLY A 118 -17.55 1.28 -4.51
C GLY A 118 -17.47 0.14 -3.50
N ASP A 119 -16.65 -0.87 -3.78
CA ASP A 119 -16.46 -2.02 -2.88
C ASP A 119 -15.43 -1.71 -1.77
N ALA A 120 -14.19 -1.42 -2.16
CA ALA A 120 -13.09 -1.16 -1.23
C ALA A 120 -12.73 0.33 -1.12
N ILE A 121 -12.94 1.10 -2.19
CA ILE A 121 -12.53 2.49 -2.30
C ILE A 121 -13.76 3.39 -2.45
N GLN A 122 -13.95 4.30 -1.50
CA GLN A 122 -14.95 5.37 -1.56
C GLN A 122 -14.31 6.71 -1.21
N ILE A 123 -15.05 7.81 -1.40
CA ILE A 123 -14.61 9.13 -0.93
C ILE A 123 -14.37 9.06 0.58
N GLY A 124 -13.17 9.45 0.99
CA GLY A 124 -12.72 9.41 2.37
C GLY A 124 -11.85 8.22 2.73
N THR A 125 -11.77 7.18 1.89
CA THR A 125 -10.88 6.03 2.09
C THR A 125 -9.42 6.49 2.09
N MET A 126 -8.63 5.93 3.01
CA MET A 126 -7.17 6.07 3.01
C MET A 126 -6.58 4.99 2.11
N VAL A 127 -5.78 5.38 1.13
CA VAL A 127 -5.08 4.47 0.22
C VAL A 127 -3.58 4.56 0.43
N LYS A 128 -2.91 3.40 0.35
CA LYS A 128 -1.46 3.25 0.19
C LYS A 128 -1.23 2.73 -1.22
N VAL A 129 -0.39 3.41 -2.00
CA VAL A 129 0.00 3.00 -3.35
C VAL A 129 1.52 3.04 -3.46
#